data_AF-A0A359GZZ3-F1
#
_entry.id   AF-A0A359GZZ3-F1
#
_cell.length_a   1.000
_cell.length_b   1.000
_cell.length_c   1.000
_cell.angle_alpha   90.00
_cell.angle_beta   90.00
_cell.angle_gamma   90.00
#
_symmetry.space_group_name_H-M   'P 1'
#
loop_
_entity.id
_entity.type
_entity.pdbx_description
1 polymer ?
#
loop_
_entity_poly.entity_id
_entity_poly.type
_entity_poly.pdbx_seq_one_letter_code
_entity_poly.pdbx_strand_id
1 'polypeptide(L)'
;MKFGLIGFPITHSMSPALFRAGYPSTEHSYELICASEIEEAFLKIEKENFAGVNITAPFKESVLKFANSTDSLAGQIGASNLILRNETGFTAYNTDYFGVRESIKEFYTPKSKLMVIGCGGAGRAAALAARDLGFDVTIINRDIKKASDFALKSSISFASFDQFVQLAQSTRIIIDTLPVLSDLYNRINVKSKIVFEAKYSTCALKTKCIDEGAEYLPGTLWLLNQALPSFLMFTGEKPDRKAMELLTGNR
;
A
#
# COMPACT_ATOMS: atom_id res chain seq x y z
N MET A 1 -4.41 -0.44 24.86
CA MET A 1 -3.55 0.49 24.09
C MET A 1 -4.36 1.18 23.00
N LYS A 2 -4.03 2.43 22.67
CA LYS A 2 -4.70 3.18 21.60
C LYS A 2 -3.90 3.11 20.30
N PHE A 3 -4.57 2.71 19.22
CA PHE A 3 -4.04 2.73 17.86
C PHE A 3 -4.96 3.54 16.94
N GLY A 4 -4.49 3.84 15.73
CA GLY A 4 -5.33 4.55 14.78
C GLY A 4 -4.75 4.67 13.38
N LEU A 5 -5.44 5.47 12.56
CA LEU A 5 -5.06 5.78 11.19
C LEU A 5 -5.04 7.30 10.98
N ILE A 6 -3.89 7.84 10.56
CA ILE A 6 -3.74 9.23 10.12
C ILE A 6 -3.89 9.30 8.60
N GLY A 7 -4.64 10.29 8.10
CA GLY A 7 -4.81 10.53 6.67
C GLY A 7 -5.86 11.59 6.32
N PHE A 8 -5.79 12.00 5.05
CA PHE A 8 -6.46 13.11 4.36
C PHE A 8 -7.15 12.85 3.00
N PRO A 9 -8.48 12.68 2.81
CA PRO A 9 -9.55 12.36 3.75
C PRO A 9 -9.65 10.85 4.05
N ILE A 10 -10.19 10.46 5.21
CA ILE A 10 -10.24 9.04 5.66
C ILE A 10 -11.54 8.59 6.32
N THR A 11 -12.61 9.39 6.28
CA THR A 11 -13.89 9.10 6.95
C THR A 11 -14.50 7.76 6.56
N HIS A 12 -14.26 7.30 5.33
CA HIS A 12 -14.76 6.02 4.81
C HIS A 12 -13.74 4.89 4.84
N SER A 13 -12.64 5.04 5.60
CA SER A 13 -11.63 3.99 5.71
C SER A 13 -12.20 2.74 6.37
N MET A 14 -11.88 1.57 5.81
CA MET A 14 -12.23 0.26 6.38
C MET A 14 -11.32 -0.14 7.55
N SER A 15 -10.17 0.53 7.76
CA SER A 15 -9.18 0.13 8.76
C SER A 15 -9.74 0.01 10.18
N PRO A 16 -10.59 0.93 10.70
CA PRO A 16 -11.14 0.78 12.05
C PRO A 16 -11.98 -0.49 12.21
N ALA A 17 -12.83 -0.81 11.24
CA ALA A 17 -13.60 -2.05 11.28
C ALA A 17 -12.70 -3.28 11.20
N LEU A 18 -11.70 -3.23 10.32
CA LEU A 18 -10.75 -4.32 10.10
C LEU A 18 -9.92 -4.64 11.35
N PHE A 19 -9.31 -3.63 11.99
CA PHE A 19 -8.53 -3.83 13.21
C PHE A 19 -9.40 -4.25 14.39
N ARG A 20 -10.61 -3.67 14.52
CA ARG A 20 -11.56 -4.10 15.57
C ARG A 20 -11.97 -5.56 15.44
N ALA A 21 -12.15 -6.06 14.21
CA ALA A 21 -12.43 -7.48 14.00
C ALA A 21 -11.23 -8.39 14.31
N GLY A 22 -10.00 -7.88 14.17
CA GLY A 22 -8.79 -8.62 14.50
C GLY A 22 -8.49 -8.71 15.99
N TYR A 23 -9.00 -7.78 16.81
CA TYR A 23 -8.71 -7.75 18.25
C TYR A 23 -9.41 -8.91 18.99
N PRO A 24 -8.66 -9.80 19.65
CA PRO A 24 -9.25 -10.92 20.41
C PRO A 24 -9.90 -10.45 21.73
N SER A 25 -9.52 -9.27 22.22
CA SER A 25 -10.01 -8.67 23.46
C SER A 25 -10.35 -7.18 23.27
N THR A 26 -11.06 -6.59 24.22
CA THR A 26 -11.44 -5.16 24.21
C THR A 26 -10.32 -4.24 24.71
N GLU A 27 -9.09 -4.73 24.90
CA GLU A 27 -7.98 -3.96 25.47
C GLU A 27 -7.35 -2.97 24.48
N HIS A 28 -7.71 -3.06 23.20
CA HIS A 28 -7.20 -2.21 22.13
C HIS A 28 -8.33 -1.39 21.50
N SER A 29 -8.02 -0.12 21.18
CA SER A 29 -8.87 0.73 20.35
C SER A 29 -8.18 1.08 19.04
N TYR A 30 -8.97 1.31 17.99
CA TYR A 30 -8.49 1.80 16.70
C TYR A 30 -9.37 2.94 16.19
N GLU A 31 -8.77 4.12 16.03
CA GLU A 31 -9.49 5.36 15.73
C GLU A 31 -9.01 6.03 14.43
N LEU A 32 -9.86 6.86 13.83
CA LEU A 32 -9.49 7.70 12.70
C LEU A 32 -8.99 9.06 13.20
N ILE A 33 -7.84 9.49 12.68
CA ILE A 33 -7.23 10.80 12.92
C ILE A 33 -7.23 11.54 11.59
N CYS A 34 -8.38 12.13 11.28
CA CYS A 34 -8.57 12.90 10.05
C CYS A 34 -8.03 14.31 10.25
N ALA A 35 -6.92 14.65 9.59
CA ALA A 35 -6.27 15.95 9.69
C ALA A 35 -5.75 16.36 8.32
N SER A 36 -5.91 17.64 7.95
CA SER A 36 -5.42 18.16 6.67
C SER A 36 -3.90 18.33 6.65
N GLU A 37 -3.30 18.55 7.82
CA GLU A 37 -1.85 18.66 8.00
C GLU A 37 -1.35 17.59 8.97
N ILE A 38 -0.12 17.13 8.75
CA ILE A 38 0.44 16.02 9.53
C ILE A 38 0.81 16.47 10.96
N GLU A 39 1.20 17.73 11.14
CA GLU A 39 1.53 18.34 12.42
C GLU A 39 0.35 18.28 13.39
N GLU A 40 -0.86 18.56 12.91
CA GLU A 40 -2.09 18.48 13.70
C GLU A 40 -2.37 17.04 14.17
N ALA A 41 -2.14 16.07 13.28
CA ALA A 41 -2.28 14.67 13.63
C ALA A 41 -1.24 14.25 14.69
N PHE A 42 -0.01 14.72 14.58
CA PHE A 42 1.05 14.44 15.56
C PHE A 42 0.75 15.03 16.94
N LEU A 43 0.24 16.27 17.00
CA LEU A 43 -0.21 16.88 18.25
C LEU A 43 -1.28 16.02 18.93
N LYS A 44 -2.22 15.46 18.16
CA LYS A 44 -3.27 14.59 18.70
C LYS A 44 -2.71 13.27 19.24
N ILE A 45 -1.89 12.55 18.46
CA ILE A 45 -1.38 11.23 18.89
C ILE A 45 -0.44 11.32 20.10
N GLU A 46 0.27 12.45 20.26
CA GLU A 46 1.07 12.73 21.43
C GLU A 46 0.19 13.03 22.65
N LYS A 47 -0.75 13.99 22.52
CA LYS A 47 -1.65 14.38 23.60
C LYS A 47 -2.47 13.21 24.13
N GLU A 48 -2.90 12.31 23.26
CA GLU A 48 -3.74 11.18 23.61
C GLU A 48 -2.97 9.87 23.84
N ASN A 49 -1.63 9.92 23.79
CA ASN A 49 -0.73 8.81 24.06
C ASN A 49 -1.03 7.55 23.23
N PHE A 50 -1.16 7.72 21.91
CA PHE A 50 -1.28 6.59 20.98
C PHE A 50 0.00 5.76 20.99
N ALA A 51 -0.16 4.45 21.06
CA ALA A 51 0.95 3.48 21.04
C ALA A 51 1.49 3.25 19.62
N GLY A 52 0.68 3.46 18.59
CA GLY A 52 1.08 3.37 17.19
C GLY A 52 -0.06 3.76 16.28
N VAL A 53 0.28 4.19 15.06
CA VAL A 53 -0.72 4.58 14.07
C VAL A 53 -0.30 4.14 12.69
N ASN A 54 -1.26 3.68 11.89
CA ASN A 54 -1.08 3.58 10.46
C ASN A 54 -1.17 4.96 9.82
N ILE A 55 -0.54 5.10 8.67
CA ILE A 55 -0.46 6.33 7.89
C ILE A 55 -0.96 6.03 6.47
N THR A 56 -1.88 6.83 5.97
CA THR A 56 -2.32 6.75 4.58
C THR A 56 -2.09 8.07 3.83
N ALA A 57 -2.56 8.16 2.59
CA ALA A 57 -2.44 9.36 1.79
C ALA A 57 -3.01 10.59 2.53
N PRO A 58 -2.38 11.78 2.35
CA PRO A 58 -1.19 12.05 1.55
C PRO A 58 0.14 11.90 2.32
N PHE A 59 0.12 11.44 3.58
CA PHE A 59 1.20 11.65 4.54
C PHE A 59 2.30 10.59 4.57
N LYS A 60 2.21 9.53 3.75
CA LYS A 60 3.17 8.41 3.81
C LYS A 60 4.63 8.84 3.58
N GLU A 61 4.88 9.91 2.82
CA GLU A 61 6.24 10.43 2.59
C GLU A 61 6.65 11.41 3.70
N SER A 62 5.76 12.33 4.10
CA SER A 62 6.07 13.37 5.08
C SER A 62 6.25 12.83 6.51
N VAL A 63 5.58 11.72 6.86
CA VAL A 63 5.66 11.11 8.20
C VAL A 63 7.08 10.71 8.60
N LEU A 64 7.95 10.43 7.64
CA LEU A 64 9.35 10.09 7.92
C LEU A 64 10.09 11.21 8.66
N LYS A 65 9.71 12.48 8.46
CA LYS A 65 10.30 13.64 9.16
C LYS A 65 9.92 13.71 10.64
N PHE A 66 8.85 13.03 11.02
CA PHE A 66 8.30 13.04 12.38
C PHE A 66 8.69 11.80 13.18
N ALA A 67 9.29 10.79 12.53
CA ALA A 67 9.80 9.61 13.21
C ALA A 67 11.25 9.83 13.64
N ASN A 68 11.57 9.42 14.86
CA ASN A 68 12.93 9.47 15.42
C ASN A 68 13.85 8.42 14.79
N SER A 69 13.27 7.34 14.28
CA SER A 69 13.98 6.28 13.58
C SER A 69 13.13 5.75 12.43
N THR A 70 13.78 5.20 11.41
CA THR A 70 13.12 4.62 10.25
C THR A 70 13.73 3.24 10.00
N ASP A 71 12.86 2.23 9.88
CA ASP A 71 13.28 0.89 9.49
C ASP A 71 13.92 0.87 8.10
N SER A 72 14.84 -0.07 7.86
CA SER A 72 15.58 -0.18 6.60
C SER A 72 14.65 -0.21 5.39
N LEU A 73 13.55 -0.96 5.47
CA LEU A 73 12.59 -1.11 4.38
C LEU A 73 11.82 0.20 4.12
N ALA A 74 11.34 0.85 5.19
CA ALA A 74 10.67 2.15 5.07
C ALA A 74 11.62 3.22 4.50
N GLY A 75 12.91 3.16 4.87
CA GLY A 75 13.96 4.03 4.35
C GLY A 75 14.22 3.81 2.86
N GLN A 76 14.33 2.56 2.41
CA GLN A 76 14.49 2.22 0.99
C GLN A 76 13.29 2.67 0.16
N ILE A 77 12.08 2.49 0.67
CA ILE A 77 10.84 2.93 0.01
C ILE A 77 10.75 4.47 0.01
N GLY A 78 11.33 5.14 1.01
CA GLY A 78 11.18 6.57 1.22
C GLY A 78 9.75 6.97 1.62
N ALA A 79 9.00 6.04 2.20
CA ALA A 79 7.66 6.26 2.74
C ALA A 79 7.32 5.23 3.83
N SER A 80 6.45 5.61 4.75
CA SER A 80 5.94 4.77 5.83
C SER A 80 4.40 4.79 5.87
N ASN A 81 3.81 3.64 6.14
CA ASN A 81 2.37 3.48 6.38
C ASN A 81 2.06 3.05 7.83
N LEU A 82 3.07 3.04 8.71
CA LEU A 82 2.98 2.65 10.11
C LEU A 82 4.08 3.32 10.91
N ILE A 83 3.72 3.98 12.01
CA ILE A 83 4.66 4.38 13.06
C ILE A 83 4.29 3.72 14.38
N LEU A 84 5.30 3.32 15.15
CA LEU A 84 5.14 2.69 16.46
C LEU A 84 5.90 3.50 17.52
N ARG A 85 5.27 3.75 18.66
CA ARG A 85 5.91 4.46 19.77
C ARG A 85 6.95 3.55 20.44
N ASN A 86 8.09 4.13 20.78
CA ASN A 86 9.17 3.51 21.52
C ASN A 86 9.65 4.47 22.63
N GLU A 87 10.75 4.14 23.32
CA GLU A 87 11.30 4.95 24.42
C GLU A 87 11.78 6.35 24.01
N THR A 88 12.15 6.55 22.74
CA THR A 88 12.71 7.80 22.20
C THR A 88 11.77 8.57 21.29
N GLY A 89 10.53 8.09 21.10
CA GLY A 89 9.50 8.70 20.25
C GLY A 89 8.88 7.68 19.32
N PHE A 90 8.99 7.86 17.99
CA PHE A 90 8.39 6.96 16.99
C PHE A 90 9.43 6.30 16.07
N THR A 91 9.20 5.03 15.73
CA THR A 91 9.86 4.34 14.62
C THR A 91 8.91 4.18 13.44
N ALA A 92 9.36 4.52 12.24
CA ALA A 92 8.62 4.38 10.99
C ALA A 92 8.90 3.04 10.28
N TYR A 93 7.82 2.40 9.83
CA TYR A 93 7.81 1.11 9.13
C TYR A 93 6.92 1.16 7.88
N ASN A 94 7.06 0.16 7.02
CA ASN A 94 6.23 0.03 5.83
C ASN A 94 5.70 -1.40 5.66
N THR A 95 4.43 -1.61 5.99
CA THR A 95 3.73 -2.89 5.85
C THR A 95 3.04 -3.08 4.51
N ASP A 96 2.91 -2.03 3.68
CA ASP A 96 2.40 -2.16 2.31
C ASP A 96 3.30 -3.08 1.48
N TYR A 97 4.61 -3.06 1.71
CA TYR A 97 5.54 -3.99 1.08
C TYR A 97 5.12 -5.45 1.28
N PHE A 98 4.83 -5.84 2.53
CA PHE A 98 4.37 -7.19 2.84
C PHE A 98 2.98 -7.45 2.27
N GLY A 99 2.10 -6.44 2.33
CA GLY A 99 0.78 -6.48 1.73
C GLY A 99 0.82 -6.86 0.25
N VAL A 100 1.67 -6.20 -0.52
CA VAL A 100 1.86 -6.49 -1.95
C VAL A 100 2.53 -7.83 -2.14
N ARG A 101 3.66 -8.06 -1.46
CA ARG A 101 4.47 -9.28 -1.61
C ARG A 101 3.62 -10.53 -1.42
N GLU A 102 2.85 -10.58 -0.35
CA GLU A 102 1.99 -11.73 -0.05
C GLU A 102 0.83 -11.88 -1.04
N SER A 103 0.33 -10.77 -1.59
CA SER A 103 -0.76 -10.78 -2.57
C SER A 103 -0.33 -11.25 -3.96
N ILE A 104 0.96 -11.12 -4.31
CA ILE A 104 1.43 -11.42 -5.68
C ILE A 104 2.42 -12.58 -5.79
N LYS A 105 2.92 -13.11 -4.67
CA LYS A 105 3.99 -14.14 -4.67
C LYS A 105 3.65 -15.40 -5.46
N GLU A 106 2.37 -15.81 -5.49
CA GLU A 106 1.95 -17.03 -6.20
C GLU A 106 1.94 -16.86 -7.72
N PHE A 107 1.90 -15.62 -8.21
CA PHE A 107 1.93 -15.31 -9.64
C PHE A 107 3.34 -15.18 -10.20
N TYR A 108 4.36 -15.31 -9.34
CA TYR A 108 5.74 -15.24 -9.77
C TYR A 108 6.07 -16.40 -10.71
N THR A 109 6.65 -16.04 -11.85
CA THR A 109 7.32 -16.98 -12.74
C THR A 109 8.65 -16.39 -13.16
N PRO A 110 9.68 -17.20 -13.47
CA PRO A 110 10.95 -16.68 -13.94
C PRO A 110 10.77 -15.70 -15.10
N LYS A 111 11.30 -14.48 -14.95
CA LYS A 111 11.22 -13.38 -15.93
C LYS A 111 9.80 -12.84 -16.22
N SER A 112 8.81 -13.07 -15.36
CA SER A 112 7.51 -12.40 -15.52
C SER A 112 7.67 -10.89 -15.36
N LYS A 113 7.20 -10.15 -16.37
CA LYS A 113 7.16 -8.70 -16.39
C LYS A 113 6.00 -8.17 -15.56
N LEU A 114 6.30 -7.21 -14.69
CA LEU A 114 5.36 -6.52 -13.82
C LEU A 114 5.51 -5.01 -13.99
N MET A 115 4.39 -4.31 -14.17
CA MET A 115 4.36 -2.86 -14.19
C MET A 115 3.68 -2.32 -12.94
N VAL A 116 4.27 -1.28 -12.34
CA VAL A 116 3.63 -0.49 -11.28
C VAL A 116 3.31 0.90 -11.79
N ILE A 117 2.04 1.29 -11.68
CA ILE A 117 1.54 2.61 -12.07
C ILE A 117 1.54 3.53 -10.86
N GLY A 118 2.33 4.60 -10.92
CA GLY A 118 2.50 5.58 -9.85
C GLY A 118 3.76 5.36 -9.03
N CYS A 119 4.48 6.45 -8.73
CA CYS A 119 5.70 6.44 -7.91
C CYS A 119 5.53 7.15 -6.56
N GLY A 120 4.34 7.08 -5.97
CA GLY A 120 4.11 7.48 -4.57
C GLY A 120 4.54 6.39 -3.58
N GLY A 121 4.33 6.60 -2.29
CA GLY A 121 4.68 5.61 -1.25
C GLY A 121 4.16 4.18 -1.51
N ALA A 122 2.90 4.04 -1.94
CA ALA A 122 2.32 2.73 -2.26
C ALA A 122 2.97 2.08 -3.50
N GLY A 123 3.17 2.85 -4.58
CA GLY A 123 3.83 2.35 -5.79
C GLY A 123 5.28 1.96 -5.57
N ARG A 124 6.03 2.73 -4.78
CA ARG A 124 7.40 2.38 -4.39
C ARG A 124 7.45 1.10 -3.55
N ALA A 125 6.53 0.93 -2.60
CA ALA A 125 6.41 -0.31 -1.82
C ALA A 125 6.09 -1.52 -2.71
N ALA A 126 5.15 -1.36 -3.65
CA ALA A 126 4.79 -2.42 -4.59
C ALA A 126 5.94 -2.82 -5.52
N ALA A 127 6.64 -1.82 -6.08
CA ALA A 127 7.76 -2.07 -6.98
C ALA A 127 8.92 -2.78 -6.26
N LEU A 128 9.21 -2.38 -5.02
CA LEU A 128 10.25 -3.02 -4.20
C LEU A 128 9.86 -4.46 -3.84
N ALA A 129 8.61 -4.69 -3.42
CA ALA A 129 8.08 -6.02 -3.13
C ALA A 129 8.14 -6.96 -4.34
N ALA A 130 7.75 -6.47 -5.50
CA ALA A 130 7.82 -7.24 -6.74
C ALA A 130 9.27 -7.52 -7.17
N ARG A 131 10.18 -6.54 -7.04
CA ARG A 131 11.61 -6.76 -7.32
C ARG A 131 12.18 -7.87 -6.44
N ASP A 132 11.86 -7.86 -5.15
CA ASP A 132 12.40 -8.84 -4.19
C ASP A 132 11.84 -10.25 -4.38
N LEU A 133 10.68 -10.38 -5.03
CA LEU A 133 10.16 -11.67 -5.49
C LEU A 133 10.81 -12.13 -6.80
N GLY A 134 11.60 -11.28 -7.48
CA GLY A 134 12.33 -11.59 -8.71
C GLY A 134 11.60 -11.22 -10.00
N PHE A 135 10.53 -10.42 -9.94
CA PHE A 135 9.85 -9.92 -11.15
C PHE A 135 10.75 -8.95 -11.93
N ASP A 136 10.56 -8.90 -13.25
CA ASP A 136 11.11 -7.83 -14.10
C ASP A 136 10.18 -6.60 -13.98
N VAL A 137 10.54 -5.69 -13.07
CA VAL A 137 9.68 -4.58 -12.66
C VAL A 137 9.97 -3.32 -13.46
N THR A 138 8.92 -2.70 -13.99
CA THR A 138 8.95 -1.32 -14.50
C THR A 138 7.99 -0.43 -13.71
N ILE A 139 8.50 0.63 -13.08
CA ILE A 139 7.68 1.66 -12.43
C ILE A 139 7.43 2.83 -13.39
N ILE A 140 6.17 3.22 -13.56
CA ILE A 140 5.78 4.32 -14.43
C ILE A 140 5.18 5.47 -13.64
N ASN A 141 5.48 6.70 -14.04
CA ASN A 141 4.96 7.89 -13.37
C ASN A 141 4.89 9.08 -14.34
N ARG A 142 3.95 10.00 -14.10
CA ARG A 142 3.85 11.25 -14.90
C ARG A 142 5.08 12.12 -14.74
N ASP A 143 5.57 12.25 -13.51
CA ASP A 143 6.87 12.83 -13.23
C ASP A 143 7.93 11.73 -13.39
N ILE A 144 8.60 11.72 -14.54
CA ILE A 144 9.65 10.75 -14.86
C ILE A 144 10.85 10.87 -13.92
N LYS A 145 11.16 12.08 -13.42
CA LYS A 145 12.27 12.30 -12.50
C LYS A 145 11.99 11.60 -11.17
N LYS A 146 10.76 11.71 -10.66
CA LYS A 146 10.35 10.98 -9.45
C LYS A 146 10.50 9.46 -9.62
N ALA A 147 10.16 8.91 -10.79
CA ALA A 147 10.35 7.50 -11.09
C ALA A 147 11.83 7.12 -11.17
N SER A 148 12.65 7.87 -11.92
CA SER A 148 14.07 7.57 -12.08
C SER A 148 14.85 7.64 -10.78
N ASP A 149 14.57 8.66 -9.94
CA ASP A 149 15.27 8.87 -8.66
C ASP A 149 15.09 7.67 -7.71
N PHE A 150 13.90 7.04 -7.72
CA PHE A 150 13.64 5.84 -6.94
C PHE A 150 14.17 4.58 -7.62
N ALA A 151 13.90 4.43 -8.91
CA ALA A 151 14.17 3.22 -9.67
C ALA A 151 15.68 2.92 -9.77
N LEU A 152 16.51 3.94 -9.99
CA LEU A 152 17.97 3.79 -10.04
C LEU A 152 18.55 3.31 -8.71
N LYS A 153 18.07 3.86 -7.58
CA LYS A 153 18.50 3.44 -6.23
C LYS A 153 18.05 2.04 -5.87
N SER A 154 16.96 1.57 -6.47
CA SER A 154 16.34 0.28 -6.16
C SER A 154 16.67 -0.80 -7.19
N SER A 155 17.46 -0.49 -8.22
CA SER A 155 17.76 -1.36 -9.37
C SER A 155 16.49 -1.87 -10.08
N ILE A 156 15.54 -0.97 -10.31
CA ILE A 156 14.25 -1.21 -10.99
C ILE A 156 14.23 -0.43 -12.31
N SER A 157 13.55 -0.93 -13.33
CA SER A 157 13.34 -0.19 -14.59
C SER A 157 12.29 0.92 -14.39
N PHE A 158 12.40 2.02 -15.13
CA PHE A 158 11.40 3.09 -15.09
C PHE A 158 11.02 3.55 -16.49
N ALA A 159 9.83 4.15 -16.61
CA ALA A 159 9.34 4.71 -17.86
C ALA A 159 8.42 5.92 -17.63
N SER A 160 8.29 6.75 -18.66
CA SER A 160 7.27 7.82 -18.67
C SER A 160 5.87 7.21 -18.72
N PHE A 161 4.90 7.91 -18.15
CA PHE A 161 3.49 7.53 -18.25
C PHE A 161 2.99 7.43 -19.70
N ASP A 162 3.58 8.17 -20.64
CA ASP A 162 3.23 8.09 -22.07
C ASP A 162 3.52 6.71 -22.69
N GLN A 163 4.43 5.94 -22.09
CA GLN A 163 4.78 4.59 -22.54
C GLN A 163 3.85 3.51 -21.94
N PHE A 164 2.87 3.89 -21.11
CA PHE A 164 1.96 2.99 -20.42
C PHE A 164 1.31 1.97 -21.37
N VAL A 165 0.71 2.43 -22.46
CA VAL A 165 -0.05 1.56 -23.39
C VAL A 165 0.86 0.52 -24.03
N GLN A 166 2.07 0.93 -24.46
CA GLN A 166 3.05 0.03 -25.08
C GLN A 166 3.54 -1.02 -24.07
N LEU A 167 3.93 -0.60 -22.87
CA LEU A 167 4.46 -1.51 -21.85
C LEU A 167 3.39 -2.48 -21.35
N ALA A 168 2.14 -2.03 -21.22
CA ALA A 168 1.01 -2.86 -20.81
C ALA A 168 0.78 -4.06 -21.75
N GLN A 169 1.07 -3.92 -23.06
CA GLN A 169 0.95 -5.03 -24.02
C GLN A 169 1.86 -6.21 -23.64
N SER A 170 3.11 -5.93 -23.25
CA SER A 170 4.13 -6.94 -22.95
C SER A 170 4.21 -7.36 -21.48
N THR A 171 3.41 -6.74 -20.62
CA THR A 171 3.41 -6.98 -19.16
C THR A 171 2.38 -8.03 -18.77
N ARG A 172 2.72 -8.95 -17.87
CA ARG A 172 1.78 -9.97 -17.34
C ARG A 172 0.97 -9.44 -16.16
N ILE A 173 1.59 -8.64 -15.29
CA ILE A 173 0.98 -8.14 -14.06
C ILE A 173 1.00 -6.60 -14.03
N ILE A 174 -0.15 -5.98 -13.82
CA ILE A 174 -0.28 -4.52 -13.72
C ILE A 174 -0.73 -4.19 -12.29
N ILE A 175 0.06 -3.43 -11.56
CA ILE A 175 -0.31 -2.89 -10.24
C ILE A 175 -0.66 -1.40 -10.39
N ASP A 176 -1.92 -1.03 -10.18
CA ASP A 176 -2.34 0.37 -10.17
C ASP A 176 -2.32 0.95 -8.75
N THR A 177 -1.59 2.05 -8.57
CA THR A 177 -1.53 2.80 -7.31
C THR A 177 -1.98 4.25 -7.45
N LEU A 178 -2.58 4.63 -8.59
CA LEU A 178 -3.05 5.99 -8.81
C LEU A 178 -4.30 6.30 -7.99
N PRO A 179 -4.42 7.54 -7.46
CA PRO A 179 -5.62 7.95 -6.74
C PRO A 179 -6.80 8.26 -7.68
N VAL A 180 -6.52 8.50 -8.97
CA VAL A 180 -7.47 8.98 -9.99
C VAL A 180 -7.50 8.04 -11.18
N LEU A 181 -8.66 7.98 -11.83
CA LEU A 181 -8.85 7.24 -13.07
C LEU A 181 -8.01 7.86 -14.20
N SER A 182 -7.60 7.02 -15.15
CA SER A 182 -6.94 7.45 -16.39
C SER A 182 -7.68 6.90 -17.59
N ASP A 183 -8.00 7.78 -18.55
CA ASP A 183 -8.63 7.37 -19.82
C ASP A 183 -7.75 6.41 -20.64
N LEU A 184 -6.43 6.39 -20.36
CA LEU A 184 -5.51 5.46 -21.01
C LEU A 184 -5.83 4.00 -20.68
N TYR A 185 -6.52 3.71 -19.57
CA TYR A 185 -6.92 2.36 -19.20
C TYR A 185 -7.84 1.72 -20.26
N ASN A 186 -8.61 2.53 -20.99
CA ASN A 186 -9.44 2.05 -22.09
C ASN A 186 -8.63 1.60 -23.32
N ARG A 187 -7.35 1.98 -23.41
CA ARG A 187 -6.48 1.74 -24.57
C ARG A 187 -5.64 0.47 -24.46
N ILE A 188 -5.73 -0.25 -23.34
CA ILE A 188 -5.00 -1.50 -23.12
C ILE A 188 -5.97 -2.68 -23.18
N ASN A 189 -5.43 -3.87 -23.45
CA ASN A 189 -6.14 -5.14 -23.32
C ASN A 189 -5.58 -5.86 -22.07
N VAL A 190 -6.45 -6.27 -21.16
CA VAL A 190 -6.11 -6.96 -19.91
C VAL A 190 -6.37 -8.46 -19.96
N LYS A 191 -6.89 -9.00 -21.06
CA LYS A 191 -7.09 -10.44 -21.24
C LYS A 191 -5.83 -11.23 -20.90
N SER A 192 -5.98 -12.28 -20.09
CA SER A 192 -4.89 -13.14 -19.61
C SER A 192 -3.81 -12.43 -18.79
N LYS A 193 -4.07 -11.22 -18.29
CA LYS A 193 -3.21 -10.49 -17.35
C LYS A 193 -3.77 -10.61 -15.93
N ILE A 194 -2.92 -10.26 -14.97
CA ILE A 194 -3.30 -10.05 -13.58
C ILE A 194 -3.27 -8.56 -13.31
N VAL A 195 -4.35 -8.02 -12.76
CA VAL A 195 -4.47 -6.60 -12.42
C VAL A 195 -4.71 -6.47 -10.92
N PHE A 196 -3.86 -5.71 -10.24
CA PHE A 196 -3.94 -5.45 -8.82
C PHE A 196 -4.12 -3.96 -8.54
N GLU A 197 -5.22 -3.57 -7.93
CA GLU A 197 -5.47 -2.16 -7.61
C GLU A 197 -5.25 -1.90 -6.12
N ALA A 198 -4.47 -0.88 -5.78
CA ALA A 198 -4.30 -0.47 -4.39
C ALA A 198 -5.59 0.15 -3.80
N LYS A 199 -6.38 0.82 -4.65
CA LYS A 199 -7.61 1.51 -4.23
C LYS A 199 -8.78 0.54 -4.22
N TYR A 200 -9.55 0.54 -3.13
CA TYR A 200 -10.75 -0.30 -2.99
C TYR A 200 -12.08 0.47 -3.08
N SER A 201 -12.07 1.81 -2.94
CA SER A 201 -13.30 2.62 -2.98
C SER A 201 -13.78 2.97 -4.39
N THR A 202 -12.85 3.22 -5.32
CA THR A 202 -13.17 3.42 -6.74
C THR A 202 -12.16 2.64 -7.57
N CYS A 203 -12.56 1.46 -8.03
CA CYS A 203 -11.74 0.57 -8.83
C CYS A 203 -11.76 1.03 -10.29
N ALA A 204 -10.60 1.28 -10.88
CA ALA A 204 -10.46 1.78 -12.24
C ALA A 204 -10.50 0.67 -13.29
N LEU A 205 -9.93 -0.49 -12.98
CA LEU A 205 -9.75 -1.60 -13.92
C LEU A 205 -10.66 -2.79 -13.63
N LYS A 206 -11.35 -2.84 -12.48
CA LYS A 206 -12.20 -3.98 -12.08
C LYS A 206 -13.20 -4.42 -13.15
N THR A 207 -14.04 -3.52 -13.64
CA THR A 207 -15.08 -3.85 -14.65
C THR A 207 -14.43 -4.38 -15.94
N LYS A 208 -13.38 -3.70 -16.41
CA LYS A 208 -12.63 -4.13 -17.60
C LYS A 208 -12.00 -5.53 -17.42
N CYS A 209 -11.50 -5.85 -16.23
CA CYS A 209 -10.96 -7.18 -15.94
C CYS A 209 -12.04 -8.25 -16.01
N ILE A 210 -13.24 -7.98 -15.50
CA ILE A 210 -14.38 -8.89 -15.59
C ILE A 210 -14.77 -9.09 -17.07
N ASP A 211 -14.94 -8.00 -17.81
CA ASP A 211 -15.40 -8.03 -19.21
C ASP A 211 -14.41 -8.74 -20.14
N GLU A 212 -13.10 -8.61 -19.88
CA GLU A 212 -12.04 -9.21 -20.71
C GLU A 212 -11.51 -10.55 -20.18
N GLY A 213 -12.03 -11.04 -19.05
CA GLY A 213 -11.61 -12.30 -18.43
C GLY A 213 -10.18 -12.25 -17.88
N ALA A 214 -9.76 -11.12 -17.34
CA ALA A 214 -8.50 -10.96 -16.62
C ALA A 214 -8.63 -11.37 -15.15
N GLU A 215 -7.51 -11.77 -14.54
CA GLU A 215 -7.46 -12.04 -13.11
C GLU A 215 -7.37 -10.72 -12.34
N TYR A 216 -8.32 -10.48 -11.44
CA TYR A 216 -8.43 -9.23 -10.70
C TYR A 216 -8.15 -9.41 -9.22
N LEU A 217 -7.13 -8.73 -8.72
CA LEU A 217 -6.80 -8.64 -7.30
C LEU A 217 -7.35 -7.31 -6.74
N PRO A 218 -8.28 -7.35 -5.78
CA PRO A 218 -8.90 -6.14 -5.24
C PRO A 218 -7.99 -5.44 -4.23
N GLY A 219 -8.16 -4.12 -4.07
CA GLY A 219 -7.45 -3.36 -3.02
C GLY A 219 -7.78 -3.79 -1.59
N THR A 220 -8.88 -4.51 -1.38
CA THR A 220 -9.20 -5.11 -0.08
C THR A 220 -8.26 -6.27 0.27
N LEU A 221 -7.70 -6.97 -0.72
CA LEU A 221 -6.65 -7.98 -0.51
C LEU A 221 -5.36 -7.33 -0.02
N TRP A 222 -4.94 -6.23 -0.65
CA TRP A 222 -3.82 -5.43 -0.18
C TRP A 222 -4.06 -4.94 1.25
N LEU A 223 -5.23 -4.33 1.50
CA LEU A 223 -5.62 -3.80 2.81
C LEU A 223 -5.51 -4.87 3.92
N LEU A 224 -6.00 -6.08 3.66
CA LEU A 224 -5.88 -7.20 4.59
C LEU A 224 -4.42 -7.57 4.83
N ASN A 225 -3.67 -7.84 3.76
CA ASN A 225 -2.32 -8.37 3.86
C ASN A 225 -1.31 -7.38 4.49
N GLN A 226 -1.53 -6.07 4.36
CA GLN A 226 -0.74 -5.07 5.10
C GLN A 226 -1.21 -4.90 6.56
N ALA A 227 -2.49 -5.15 6.85
CA ALA A 227 -3.04 -4.99 8.20
C ALA A 227 -2.57 -6.09 9.14
N LEU A 228 -2.39 -7.32 8.67
CA LEU A 228 -1.92 -8.45 9.47
C LEU A 228 -0.57 -8.19 10.16
N PRO A 229 0.53 -7.81 9.47
CA PRO A 229 1.78 -7.46 10.13
C PRO A 229 1.65 -6.18 10.97
N SER A 230 0.85 -5.19 10.53
CA SER A 230 0.61 -3.97 11.31
C SER A 230 -0.02 -4.29 12.68
N PHE A 231 -0.99 -5.21 12.70
CA PHE A 231 -1.64 -5.68 13.91
C PHE A 231 -0.65 -6.36 14.85
N LEU A 232 0.18 -7.27 14.33
CA LEU A 232 1.19 -7.95 15.12
C LEU A 232 2.18 -6.96 15.73
N MET A 233 2.59 -5.95 14.96
CA MET A 233 3.49 -4.89 15.44
C MET A 233 2.85 -4.01 16.52
N PHE A 234 1.54 -3.72 16.39
CA PHE A 234 0.82 -2.93 17.40
C PHE A 234 0.61 -3.69 18.70
N THR A 235 0.22 -4.96 18.62
CA THR A 235 -0.29 -5.71 19.78
C THR A 235 0.69 -6.71 20.35
N GLY A 236 1.66 -7.17 19.57
CA GLY A 236 2.46 -8.36 19.88
C GLY A 236 1.72 -9.69 19.67
N GLU A 237 0.48 -9.64 19.19
CA GLU A 237 -0.41 -10.80 19.07
C GLU A 237 -0.80 -11.08 17.61
N LYS A 238 -1.24 -12.32 17.34
CA LYS A 238 -1.84 -12.65 16.05
C LYS A 238 -3.30 -12.21 16.03
N PRO A 239 -3.78 -11.55 14.97
CA PRO A 239 -5.19 -11.18 14.89
C PRO A 239 -6.09 -12.40 14.64
N ASP A 240 -7.40 -12.26 14.90
CA ASP A 240 -8.40 -13.12 14.29
C ASP A 240 -8.46 -12.86 12.78
N ARG A 241 -7.61 -13.60 12.05
CA ARG A 241 -7.48 -13.49 10.60
C ARG A 241 -8.79 -13.80 9.87
N LYS A 242 -9.59 -14.76 10.35
CA LYS A 242 -10.83 -15.16 9.68
C LYS A 242 -11.87 -14.03 9.76
N ALA A 243 -11.97 -13.37 10.90
CA ALA A 243 -12.85 -12.21 11.07
C ALA A 243 -12.44 -11.06 10.14
N MET A 244 -11.13 -10.82 9.97
CA MET A 244 -10.60 -9.81 9.05
C MET A 244 -10.83 -10.16 7.56
N GLU A 245 -10.70 -11.43 7.19
CA GLU A 245 -10.98 -11.96 5.85
C GLU A 245 -12.45 -11.74 5.45
N LEU A 246 -13.38 -12.06 6.35
CA LEU A 246 -14.82 -11.86 6.13
C LEU A 246 -15.17 -10.39 5.84
N LEU A 247 -14.55 -9.43 6.53
CA LEU A 247 -14.77 -8.00 6.30
C LEU A 247 -14.23 -7.49 4.96
N THR A 248 -13.17 -8.12 4.45
CA THR A 248 -12.49 -7.69 3.22
C THR A 248 -12.97 -8.43 1.98
N GLY A 249 -13.82 -9.46 2.17
CA GLY A 249 -14.35 -10.28 1.09
C GLY A 249 -13.31 -11.21 0.46
N ASN A 250 -12.16 -11.39 1.11
CA ASN A 250 -11.13 -12.34 0.69
C ASN A 250 -11.42 -13.68 1.37
N ARG A 251 -11.44 -14.78 0.61
CA ARG A 251 -11.67 -16.14 1.12
C ARG A 251 -10.51 -17.04 0.71
#